data_AF-A0A819QJT1-F1
#
_entry.id   AF-A0A819QJT1-F1
#
_cell.length_a   1.000
_cell.length_b   1.000
_cell.length_c   1.000
_cell.angle_alpha   90.00
_cell.angle_beta   90.00
_cell.angle_gamma   90.00
#
_symmetry.space_group_name_H-M   'P 1'
#
loop_
_entity.id
_entity.type
_entity.pdbx_description
1 polymer ?
#
loop_
_entity_poly.entity_id
_entity_poly.type
_entity_poly.pdbx_seq_one_letter_code
_entity_poly.pdbx_strand_id
1 'polypeptide(L)'
;MEKKKFAVIGGGWSGLYALKYLLEEKLDARLYERESNLGGVWLYKEGKGGVYQSTHVTSSKTYLHASDFPLPDETPHFPKHDQVLEYLNSYANHFNLWSHMHFEYDIIKVDKERNDQWKVTFRCGEKEIKEDFDGLIITTGQHQTANDLHHVEPFDRFTGTTSHSISYKKPDDKIHRDKTILIVGGGETASDLAVELSTVARRVYMNIRDGQWFQESLFGDQPADVLFPRSFGFFGLYDNILIKIGWTLFIRPFWGEGGTGIPKWKPRCQLFHGFINKSRGVVNKVASGMVIPKRTINSIKEQLVTFDNEGKPVHIDHILFCTGYRWFHSFFDDNFRKETKIECLYQLIFPVNLPNLAFIGSARPVFGSIPSLAELQARRVAQVFSGRDRLPSPINMAIWLQKYWKRHAQLYPFEGRLKQLVNQFEYSDFLANQLKVKPRLWKLFFSQPQKWYTIYFQSPWTAFLFRMNAIETKDEKLAYSRHMKCIPRRDQLSIFSFAISTMTLQPLTYSHPIINDFAREKFYELAKKNIQSLNPKFRTKAAITRVQSKRIINVVQNNLSTENVSGRFSHWCKQTFALRLIAGHQLLCDFKEVKPVLLYEDIYDVYQTSHNMS
;
A
#
# COMPACT_ATOMS: atom_id res chain seq x y z
N MET A 1 -30.82 5.63 -32.16
CA MET A 1 -30.95 4.98 -30.85
C MET A 1 -30.78 6.03 -29.79
N GLU A 2 -31.70 6.09 -28.83
CA GLU A 2 -31.60 6.96 -27.68
C GLU A 2 -30.31 6.62 -26.90
N LYS A 3 -29.62 7.66 -26.41
CA LYS A 3 -28.32 7.51 -25.76
C LYS A 3 -28.54 6.95 -24.36
N LYS A 4 -27.95 5.79 -24.03
CA LYS A 4 -28.09 5.18 -22.70
C LYS A 4 -27.64 6.15 -21.60
N LYS A 5 -28.48 6.30 -20.57
CA LYS A 5 -28.30 7.22 -19.44
C LYS A 5 -27.76 6.49 -18.22
N PHE A 6 -26.70 7.01 -17.61
CA PHE A 6 -26.01 6.41 -16.48
C PHE A 6 -25.96 7.34 -15.27
N ALA A 7 -26.22 6.79 -14.08
CA ALA A 7 -26.07 7.50 -12.82
C ALA A 7 -24.79 7.08 -12.10
N VAL A 8 -23.98 8.07 -11.69
CA VAL A 8 -22.83 7.88 -10.79
C VAL A 8 -23.23 8.41 -9.41
N ILE A 9 -23.19 7.57 -8.39
CA ILE A 9 -23.63 7.92 -7.03
C ILE A 9 -22.40 8.17 -6.14
N GLY A 10 -22.18 9.42 -5.74
CA GLY A 10 -21.06 9.91 -4.93
C GLY A 10 -20.03 10.73 -5.72
N GLY A 11 -19.61 11.86 -5.16
CA GLY A 11 -18.65 12.85 -5.68
C GLY A 11 -17.25 12.78 -5.06
N GLY A 12 -16.83 11.59 -4.64
CA GLY A 12 -15.44 11.32 -4.25
C GLY A 12 -14.54 11.01 -5.45
N TRP A 13 -13.28 10.63 -5.19
CA TRP A 13 -12.30 10.19 -6.21
C TRP A 13 -12.89 9.18 -7.20
N SER A 14 -13.53 8.12 -6.69
CA SER A 14 -14.13 7.06 -7.50
C SER A 14 -15.21 7.59 -8.45
N GLY A 15 -16.05 8.50 -7.97
CA GLY A 15 -17.14 9.09 -8.76
C GLY A 15 -16.62 10.02 -9.85
N LEU A 16 -15.64 10.87 -9.52
CA LEU A 16 -14.98 11.73 -10.50
C LEU A 16 -14.32 10.93 -11.63
N TYR A 17 -13.59 9.86 -11.29
CA TYR A 17 -13.02 8.98 -12.30
C TYR A 17 -14.11 8.27 -13.12
N ALA A 18 -15.15 7.76 -12.48
CA ALA A 18 -16.26 7.12 -13.18
C ALA A 18 -16.89 8.08 -14.20
N LEU A 19 -17.27 9.28 -13.77
CA LEU A 19 -17.87 10.30 -14.62
C LEU A 19 -16.96 10.64 -15.79
N LYS A 20 -15.69 10.96 -15.52
CA LYS A 20 -14.71 11.32 -16.53
C LYS A 20 -14.58 10.24 -17.61
N TYR A 21 -14.39 8.98 -17.23
CA TYR A 21 -14.19 7.91 -18.20
C TYR A 21 -15.50 7.51 -18.92
N LEU A 22 -16.66 7.61 -18.28
CA LEU A 22 -17.95 7.42 -18.96
C LEU A 22 -18.17 8.47 -20.05
N LEU A 23 -17.84 9.73 -19.78
CA LEU A 23 -17.93 10.83 -20.75
C LEU A 23 -16.92 10.68 -21.88
N GLU A 24 -15.68 10.23 -21.61
CA GLU A 24 -14.69 9.90 -22.65
C GLU A 24 -15.16 8.78 -23.58
N GLU A 25 -15.91 7.81 -23.04
CA GLU A 25 -16.58 6.77 -23.83
C GLU A 25 -17.86 7.26 -24.52
N LYS A 26 -18.13 8.56 -24.47
CA LYS A 26 -19.29 9.24 -25.07
C LYS A 26 -20.62 8.73 -24.54
N LEU A 27 -20.70 8.28 -23.29
CA LEU A 27 -21.97 7.90 -22.64
C LEU A 27 -22.69 9.14 -22.08
N ASP A 28 -24.01 9.06 -21.88
CA ASP A 28 -24.75 10.09 -21.14
C ASP A 28 -24.68 9.73 -19.66
N ALA A 29 -23.83 10.43 -18.90
CA ALA A 29 -23.58 10.13 -17.50
C ALA A 29 -23.73 11.40 -16.66
N ARG A 30 -24.37 11.24 -15.49
CA ARG A 30 -24.53 12.29 -14.49
C ARG A 30 -24.12 11.78 -13.13
N LEU A 31 -23.46 12.63 -12.35
CA LEU A 31 -23.03 12.35 -10.99
C LEU A 31 -23.97 13.02 -10.00
N TYR A 32 -24.34 12.29 -8.95
CA TYR A 32 -25.16 12.77 -7.84
C TYR A 32 -24.38 12.67 -6.54
N GLU A 33 -24.19 13.79 -5.85
CA GLU A 33 -23.49 13.92 -4.58
C GLU A 33 -24.44 14.49 -3.52
N ARG A 34 -24.43 13.90 -2.31
CA ARG A 34 -25.29 14.31 -1.21
C ARG A 34 -24.83 15.61 -0.56
N GLU A 35 -23.52 15.88 -0.61
CA GLU A 35 -22.93 17.09 -0.03
C GLU A 35 -23.02 18.25 -1.02
N SER A 36 -22.74 19.47 -0.56
CA SER A 36 -22.70 20.68 -1.39
C SER A 36 -21.41 20.84 -2.21
N ASN A 37 -20.46 19.91 -2.08
CA ASN A 37 -19.18 19.96 -2.78
C ASN A 37 -18.61 18.55 -3.05
N LEU A 38 -17.60 18.47 -3.90
CA LEU A 38 -16.80 17.27 -4.13
C LEU A 38 -16.01 16.87 -2.89
N GLY A 39 -15.38 15.69 -2.98
CA GLY A 39 -14.39 15.20 -2.02
C GLY A 39 -14.79 13.89 -1.36
N GLY A 40 -16.10 13.62 -1.24
CA GLY A 40 -16.62 12.47 -0.52
C GLY A 40 -16.03 12.42 0.89
N VAL A 41 -15.31 11.35 1.23
CA VAL A 41 -14.66 11.24 2.55
C VAL A 41 -13.67 12.37 2.83
N TRP A 42 -13.01 12.95 1.82
CA TRP A 42 -12.00 14.00 1.99
C TRP A 42 -12.59 15.39 2.23
N LEU A 43 -13.91 15.54 2.09
CA LEU A 43 -14.59 16.77 2.46
C LEU A 43 -14.63 16.87 4.00
N TYR A 44 -13.98 17.90 4.54
CA TYR A 44 -14.17 18.26 5.94
C TYR A 44 -15.47 19.02 6.09
N LYS A 45 -16.27 18.59 7.07
CA LYS A 45 -17.50 19.27 7.47
C LYS A 45 -17.74 19.07 8.95
N GLU A 46 -18.43 20.02 9.56
CA GLU A 46 -18.96 19.86 10.91
C GLU A 46 -20.08 18.80 10.87
N GLY A 47 -20.13 17.91 11.87
CA GLY A 47 -21.11 16.80 11.93
C GLY A 47 -20.55 15.41 11.59
N LYS A 48 -21.41 14.46 11.20
CA LYS A 48 -21.02 13.06 10.94
C LYS A 48 -20.53 12.84 9.51
N GLY A 49 -19.53 11.95 9.35
CA GLY A 49 -18.97 11.55 8.06
C GLY A 49 -17.94 12.55 7.52
N GLY A 50 -17.17 12.17 6.50
CA GLY A 50 -16.00 12.95 6.08
C GLY A 50 -14.80 12.84 7.04
N VAL A 51 -13.74 13.57 6.75
CA VAL A 51 -12.50 13.62 7.55
C VAL A 51 -12.60 14.49 8.80
N TYR A 52 -11.65 14.32 9.72
CA TYR A 52 -11.40 15.24 10.83
C TYR A 52 -10.31 16.27 10.45
N GLN A 53 -10.21 17.36 11.20
CA GLN A 53 -9.49 18.56 10.79
C GLN A 53 -7.99 18.34 10.53
N SER A 54 -7.38 17.41 11.25
CA SER A 54 -5.96 17.07 11.16
C SER A 54 -5.66 15.95 10.16
N THR A 55 -6.65 15.43 9.42
CA THR A 55 -6.43 14.27 8.54
C THR A 55 -5.46 14.57 7.40
N HIS A 56 -4.43 13.74 7.30
CA HIS A 56 -3.52 13.65 6.16
C HIS A 56 -3.67 12.30 5.48
N VAL A 57 -3.27 12.20 4.22
CA VAL A 57 -3.18 10.90 3.54
C VAL A 57 -2.07 10.05 4.16
N THR A 58 -2.29 8.73 4.26
CA THR A 58 -1.29 7.78 4.79
C THR A 58 -0.40 7.17 3.72
N SER A 59 -0.70 7.41 2.44
CA SER A 59 0.10 6.99 1.29
C SER A 59 0.64 8.22 0.58
N SER A 60 1.84 8.12 0.03
CA SER A 60 2.47 9.23 -0.66
C SER A 60 1.69 9.67 -1.89
N LYS A 61 1.91 10.92 -2.31
CA LYS A 61 1.34 11.53 -3.51
C LYS A 61 1.50 10.67 -4.77
N THR A 62 2.55 9.85 -4.82
CA THR A 62 2.82 8.89 -5.89
C THR A 62 1.67 7.90 -6.14
N TYR A 63 0.91 7.55 -5.10
CA TYR A 63 -0.28 6.69 -5.17
C TYR A 63 -1.59 7.47 -5.33
N LEU A 64 -1.55 8.79 -5.43
CA LEU A 64 -2.74 9.64 -5.49
C LEU A 64 -2.97 10.26 -6.87
N HIS A 65 -1.92 10.39 -7.69
CA HIS A 65 -2.03 10.87 -9.06
C HIS A 65 -3.06 10.07 -9.86
N ALA A 66 -3.87 10.77 -10.67
CA ALA A 66 -4.53 10.14 -11.79
C ALA A 66 -3.48 9.83 -12.87
N SER A 67 -3.73 8.81 -13.68
CA SER A 67 -2.79 8.41 -14.74
C SER A 67 -2.56 9.48 -15.80
N ASP A 68 -3.48 10.43 -15.96
CA ASP A 68 -3.43 11.53 -16.94
C ASP A 68 -3.36 12.94 -16.32
N PHE A 69 -3.49 13.07 -14.99
CA PHE A 69 -3.46 14.34 -14.28
C PHE A 69 -2.61 14.24 -13.01
N PRO A 70 -1.38 14.80 -13.00
CA PRO A 70 -0.50 14.75 -11.85
C PRO A 70 -0.96 15.73 -10.76
N LEU A 71 -0.54 15.48 -9.52
CA LEU A 71 -0.62 16.48 -8.46
C LEU A 71 0.47 17.54 -8.73
N PRO A 72 0.28 18.81 -8.32
CA PRO A 72 1.33 19.83 -8.40
C PRO A 72 2.65 19.36 -7.77
N ASP A 73 3.79 19.78 -8.34
CA ASP A 73 5.11 19.31 -7.93
C ASP A 73 5.41 19.67 -6.46
N GLU A 74 4.89 20.80 -6.00
CA GLU A 74 5.01 21.40 -4.66
C GLU A 74 4.15 20.70 -3.60
N THR A 75 3.22 19.83 -4.02
CA THR A 75 2.39 19.05 -3.09
C THR A 75 3.30 18.25 -2.15
N PRO A 76 3.11 18.30 -0.82
CA PRO A 76 3.90 17.49 0.11
C PRO A 76 3.68 16.00 -0.17
N HIS A 77 4.56 15.14 0.37
CA HIS A 77 4.41 13.69 0.17
C HIS A 77 3.08 13.17 0.72
N PHE A 78 2.65 13.68 1.86
CA PHE A 78 1.40 13.31 2.53
C PHE A 78 0.49 14.53 2.63
N PRO A 79 -0.20 14.94 1.55
CA PRO A 79 -1.11 16.09 1.57
C PRO A 79 -2.20 15.96 2.63
N LYS A 80 -2.56 17.11 3.18
CA LYS A 80 -3.72 17.26 4.06
C LYS A 80 -5.02 17.17 3.23
N HIS A 81 -6.12 16.87 3.90
CA HIS A 81 -7.42 16.67 3.24
C HIS A 81 -7.90 17.86 2.38
N ASP A 82 -7.54 19.10 2.73
CA ASP A 82 -7.87 20.32 1.98
C ASP A 82 -7.12 20.39 0.64
N GLN A 83 -5.83 20.03 0.62
CA GLN A 83 -5.04 19.90 -0.62
C GLN A 83 -5.54 18.76 -1.52
N VAL A 84 -6.05 17.68 -0.92
CA VAL A 84 -6.73 16.62 -1.68
C VAL A 84 -8.00 17.15 -2.34
N LEU A 85 -8.81 17.93 -1.63
CA LEU A 85 -10.01 18.54 -2.19
C LEU A 85 -9.68 19.54 -3.31
N GLU A 86 -8.65 20.36 -3.15
CA GLU A 86 -8.16 21.27 -4.19
C GLU A 86 -7.76 20.53 -5.47
N TYR A 87 -7.05 19.40 -5.33
CA TYR A 87 -6.72 18.54 -6.48
C TYR A 87 -7.96 18.00 -7.18
N LEU A 88 -8.98 17.55 -6.43
CA LEU A 88 -10.22 17.02 -7.01
C LEU A 88 -11.01 18.09 -7.76
N ASN A 89 -11.07 19.31 -7.22
CA ASN A 89 -11.67 20.46 -7.90
C ASN A 89 -10.90 20.82 -9.18
N SER A 90 -9.56 20.81 -9.12
CA SER A 90 -8.70 21.04 -10.28
C SER A 90 -8.88 19.98 -11.36
N TYR A 91 -9.05 18.72 -10.97
CA TYR A 91 -9.36 17.61 -11.87
C TYR A 91 -10.72 17.83 -12.56
N ALA A 92 -11.76 18.17 -11.79
CA ALA A 92 -13.10 18.44 -12.32
C ALA A 92 -13.11 19.62 -13.30
N ASN A 93 -12.37 20.69 -13.00
CA ASN A 93 -12.19 21.83 -13.90
C ASN A 93 -11.45 21.43 -15.18
N HIS A 94 -10.32 20.73 -15.05
CA HIS A 94 -9.49 20.36 -16.20
C HIS A 94 -10.25 19.51 -17.23
N PHE A 95 -11.09 18.59 -16.75
CA PHE A 95 -11.89 17.70 -17.61
C PHE A 95 -13.33 18.21 -17.85
N ASN A 96 -13.65 19.46 -17.47
CA ASN A 96 -14.96 20.10 -17.65
C ASN A 96 -16.14 19.25 -17.13
N LEU A 97 -16.02 18.69 -15.92
CA LEU A 97 -16.98 17.72 -15.40
C LEU A 97 -18.17 18.35 -14.65
N TRP A 98 -18.06 19.60 -14.21
CA TRP A 98 -19.03 20.26 -13.33
C TRP A 98 -20.46 20.29 -13.87
N SER A 99 -20.63 20.50 -15.18
CA SER A 99 -21.96 20.53 -15.83
C SER A 99 -22.69 19.19 -15.80
N HIS A 100 -22.00 18.11 -15.41
CA HIS A 100 -22.56 16.76 -15.30
C HIS A 100 -22.76 16.32 -13.84
N MET A 101 -22.62 17.23 -12.88
CA MET A 101 -22.74 16.94 -11.45
C MET A 101 -23.94 17.65 -10.84
N HIS A 102 -24.62 16.94 -9.93
CA HIS A 102 -25.73 17.43 -9.14
C HIS A 102 -25.38 17.24 -7.66
N PHE A 103 -25.33 18.35 -6.93
CA PHE A 103 -25.01 18.40 -5.50
C PHE A 103 -26.26 18.54 -4.65
N GLU A 104 -26.18 18.14 -3.39
CA GLU A 104 -27.33 18.09 -2.47
C GLU A 104 -28.43 17.11 -2.93
N TYR A 105 -28.01 16.02 -3.60
CA TYR A 105 -28.86 14.90 -4.00
C TYR A 105 -28.50 13.67 -3.15
N ASP A 106 -29.24 13.45 -2.06
CA ASP A 106 -29.05 12.26 -1.24
C ASP A 106 -29.87 11.09 -1.78
N ILE A 107 -29.22 9.96 -2.05
CA ILE A 107 -29.89 8.77 -2.57
C ILE A 107 -30.69 8.07 -1.45
N ILE A 108 -32.00 7.95 -1.65
CA ILE A 108 -32.90 7.32 -0.67
C ILE A 108 -33.13 5.86 -1.02
N LYS A 109 -33.41 5.58 -2.29
CA LYS A 109 -33.89 4.28 -2.75
C LYS A 109 -33.50 4.00 -4.19
N VAL A 110 -33.18 2.75 -4.48
CA VAL A 110 -32.97 2.23 -5.83
C VAL A 110 -33.86 1.01 -6.03
N ASP A 111 -34.69 1.06 -7.08
CA ASP A 111 -35.52 -0.05 -7.53
C ASP A 111 -35.09 -0.45 -8.95
N LYS A 112 -35.15 -1.76 -9.25
CA LYS A 112 -34.95 -2.26 -10.62
C LYS A 112 -36.31 -2.42 -11.29
N GLU A 113 -36.47 -1.79 -12.45
CA GLU A 113 -37.70 -1.83 -13.24
C GLU A 113 -37.77 -3.07 -14.14
N ARG A 114 -38.98 -3.34 -14.68
CA ARG A 114 -39.24 -4.52 -15.53
C ARG A 114 -38.47 -4.51 -16.85
N ASN A 115 -38.06 -3.34 -17.32
CA ASN A 115 -37.28 -3.14 -18.55
C ASN A 115 -35.76 -3.14 -18.31
N ASP A 116 -35.30 -3.69 -17.18
CA ASP A 116 -33.90 -3.69 -16.72
C ASP A 116 -33.30 -2.30 -16.41
N GLN A 117 -34.08 -1.22 -16.40
CA GLN A 117 -33.63 0.10 -15.93
C GLN A 117 -33.64 0.22 -14.41
N TRP A 118 -32.91 1.21 -13.91
CA TRP A 118 -32.84 1.57 -12.50
C TRP A 118 -33.65 2.83 -12.24
N LYS A 119 -34.67 2.72 -11.40
CA LYS A 119 -35.38 3.87 -10.85
C LYS A 119 -34.68 4.31 -9.57
N VAL A 120 -34.11 5.51 -9.58
CA VAL A 120 -33.40 6.08 -8.45
C VAL A 120 -34.22 7.21 -7.84
N THR A 121 -34.44 7.15 -6.53
CA THR A 121 -35.11 8.20 -5.77
C THR A 121 -34.10 8.99 -4.96
N PHE A 122 -34.03 10.29 -5.21
CA PHE A 122 -33.17 11.25 -4.54
C PHE A 122 -33.99 12.16 -3.62
N ARG A 123 -33.41 12.54 -2.49
CA ARG A 123 -33.84 13.66 -1.66
C ARG A 123 -33.05 14.90 -2.07
N CYS A 124 -33.74 15.97 -2.42
CA CYS A 124 -33.16 17.28 -2.68
C CYS A 124 -33.93 18.31 -1.84
N GLY A 125 -33.34 18.74 -0.72
CA GLY A 125 -34.05 19.49 0.32
C GLY A 125 -35.27 18.71 0.84
N GLU A 126 -36.46 19.31 0.74
CA GLU A 126 -37.73 18.68 1.13
C GLU A 126 -38.39 17.88 -0.01
N LYS A 127 -37.83 17.89 -1.21
CA LYS A 127 -38.41 17.24 -2.40
C LYS A 127 -37.80 15.88 -2.64
N GLU A 128 -38.63 14.95 -3.10
CA GLU A 128 -38.18 13.68 -3.68
C GLU A 128 -38.21 13.77 -5.21
N ILE A 129 -37.10 13.44 -5.84
CA ILE A 129 -36.94 13.41 -7.30
C ILE A 129 -36.70 11.96 -7.70
N LYS A 130 -37.44 11.48 -8.70
CA LYS A 130 -37.28 10.14 -9.25
C LYS A 130 -36.79 10.23 -10.69
N GLU A 131 -35.75 9.48 -11.00
CA GLU A 131 -35.19 9.41 -12.34
C GLU A 131 -34.83 7.98 -12.70
N ASP A 132 -35.06 7.63 -13.96
CA ASP A 132 -34.73 6.33 -14.53
C ASP A 132 -33.37 6.38 -15.26
N PHE A 133 -32.61 5.29 -15.16
CA PHE A 133 -31.27 5.13 -15.74
C PHE A 133 -31.06 3.73 -16.32
N ASP A 134 -30.35 3.64 -17.43
CA ASP A 134 -29.96 2.37 -18.05
C ASP A 134 -28.83 1.66 -17.32
N GLY A 135 -28.05 2.39 -16.52
CA GLY A 135 -27.02 1.81 -15.68
C GLY A 135 -26.66 2.66 -14.47
N LEU A 136 -26.18 2.00 -13.43
CA LEU A 136 -25.91 2.58 -12.13
C LEU A 136 -24.49 2.27 -11.69
N ILE A 137 -23.76 3.29 -11.25
CA ILE A 137 -22.39 3.19 -10.77
C ILE A 137 -22.33 3.70 -9.34
N ILE A 138 -22.12 2.79 -8.38
CA ILE A 138 -22.05 3.11 -6.96
C ILE A 138 -20.61 3.45 -6.59
N THR A 139 -20.40 4.69 -6.18
CA THR A 139 -19.09 5.23 -5.78
C THR A 139 -19.12 5.90 -4.41
N THR A 140 -20.11 5.55 -3.58
CA THR A 140 -20.34 6.08 -2.23
C THR A 140 -19.19 5.79 -1.26
N GLY A 141 -18.25 4.92 -1.63
CA GLY A 141 -17.09 4.57 -0.81
C GLY A 141 -17.43 3.58 0.31
N GLN A 142 -16.38 3.14 1.01
CA GLN A 142 -16.46 2.05 1.99
C GLN A 142 -16.69 2.52 3.44
N HIS A 143 -16.66 3.84 3.69
CA HIS A 143 -16.63 4.43 5.03
C HIS A 143 -17.93 5.13 5.41
N GLN A 144 -19.06 4.59 4.95
CA GLN A 144 -20.37 5.22 5.13
C GLN A 144 -21.08 4.73 6.40
N THR A 145 -21.08 3.42 6.63
CA THR A 145 -21.82 2.82 7.75
C THR A 145 -20.86 2.42 8.85
N ALA A 146 -20.93 3.09 10.00
CA ALA A 146 -20.10 2.76 11.17
C ALA A 146 -20.26 1.29 11.59
N ASN A 147 -19.15 0.68 12.00
CA ASN A 147 -19.14 -0.61 12.67
C ASN A 147 -19.22 -0.39 14.19
N ASP A 148 -20.33 0.16 14.64
CA ASP A 148 -20.53 0.49 16.04
C ASP A 148 -20.70 -0.76 16.90
N LEU A 149 -19.90 -0.87 17.96
CA LEU A 149 -19.90 -2.00 18.89
C LEU A 149 -20.53 -1.65 20.23
N HIS A 150 -21.10 -0.45 20.40
CA HIS A 150 -21.69 0.00 21.66
C HIS A 150 -22.72 -0.98 22.25
N HIS A 151 -23.52 -1.63 21.39
CA HIS A 151 -24.56 -2.57 21.80
C HIS A 151 -24.10 -4.04 21.85
N VAL A 152 -22.78 -4.28 21.85
CA VAL A 152 -22.20 -5.63 21.79
C VAL A 152 -21.39 -5.89 23.05
N GLU A 153 -21.55 -7.07 23.66
CA GLU A 153 -20.76 -7.46 24.83
C GLU A 153 -19.25 -7.38 24.54
N PRO A 154 -18.42 -6.82 25.45
CA PRO A 154 -18.77 -6.29 26.78
C PRO A 154 -19.16 -4.80 26.82
N PHE A 155 -19.23 -4.11 25.68
CA PHE A 155 -19.43 -2.65 25.63
C PHE A 155 -20.85 -2.20 25.99
N ASP A 156 -21.83 -3.07 25.85
CA ASP A 156 -23.24 -2.85 26.23
C ASP A 156 -23.44 -2.53 27.73
N ARG A 157 -22.46 -2.88 28.57
CA ARG A 157 -22.45 -2.62 30.02
C ARG A 157 -21.81 -1.29 30.41
N PHE A 158 -21.27 -0.54 29.44
CA PHE A 158 -20.61 0.73 29.70
C PHE A 158 -21.63 1.85 29.88
N THR A 159 -21.50 2.62 30.96
CA THR A 159 -22.46 3.72 31.28
C THR A 159 -21.89 5.12 31.04
N GLY A 160 -20.62 5.23 30.64
CA GLY A 160 -19.99 6.51 30.30
C GLY A 160 -20.30 6.96 28.87
N THR A 161 -19.55 7.95 28.39
CA THR A 161 -19.75 8.47 27.03
C THR A 161 -19.22 7.50 25.98
N THR A 162 -19.94 7.27 24.89
CA THR A 162 -19.44 6.48 23.77
C THR A 162 -19.65 7.20 22.45
N SER A 163 -18.75 6.96 21.50
CA SER A 163 -18.89 7.50 20.14
C SER A 163 -18.08 6.66 19.14
N HIS A 164 -18.46 6.70 17.87
CA HIS A 164 -17.66 6.15 16.78
C HIS A 164 -16.84 7.24 16.09
N SER A 165 -15.66 6.87 15.59
CA SER A 165 -14.72 7.76 14.86
C SER A 165 -15.35 8.58 13.72
N ILE A 166 -16.44 8.10 13.12
CA ILE A 166 -17.22 8.82 12.09
C ILE A 166 -17.78 10.16 12.57
N SER A 167 -17.96 10.33 13.89
CA SER A 167 -18.45 11.55 14.52
C SER A 167 -17.34 12.46 15.05
N TYR A 168 -16.09 12.00 15.02
CA TYR A 168 -14.96 12.78 15.48
C TYR A 168 -14.55 13.83 14.44
N LYS A 169 -14.24 15.06 14.90
CA LYS A 169 -13.80 16.17 14.03
C LYS A 169 -12.56 16.90 14.51
N LYS A 170 -12.51 17.15 15.80
CA LYS A 170 -11.42 17.80 16.52
C LYS A 170 -11.54 17.41 18.00
N PRO A 171 -10.50 17.63 18.82
CA PRO A 171 -10.62 17.48 20.26
C PRO A 171 -11.79 18.31 20.78
N ASP A 172 -12.54 17.74 21.72
CA ASP A 172 -13.73 18.36 22.31
C ASP A 172 -13.44 18.58 23.79
N ASP A 173 -13.64 19.80 24.27
CA ASP A 173 -13.26 20.17 25.64
C ASP A 173 -14.12 19.46 26.70
N LYS A 174 -15.35 19.05 26.37
CA LYS A 174 -16.24 18.35 27.31
C LYS A 174 -16.01 16.85 27.33
N ILE A 175 -15.75 16.26 26.16
CA ILE A 175 -15.68 14.80 25.97
C ILE A 175 -14.24 14.27 26.04
N HIS A 176 -13.24 15.08 25.68
CA HIS A 176 -11.86 14.61 25.52
C HIS A 176 -10.86 15.26 26.49
N ARG A 177 -10.98 16.56 26.78
CA ARG A 177 -10.02 17.26 27.64
C ARG A 177 -10.06 16.74 29.08
N ASP A 178 -8.89 16.43 29.63
CA ASP A 178 -8.71 15.90 30.98
C ASP A 178 -9.50 14.61 31.28
N LYS A 179 -9.95 13.90 30.23
CA LYS A 179 -10.66 12.62 30.34
C LYS A 179 -9.73 11.43 30.20
N THR A 180 -10.15 10.28 30.74
CA THR A 180 -9.56 8.98 30.45
C THR A 180 -10.31 8.33 29.31
N ILE A 181 -9.64 8.14 28.17
CA ILE A 181 -10.25 7.68 26.92
C ILE A 181 -9.76 6.28 26.60
N LEU A 182 -10.69 5.40 26.21
CA LEU A 182 -10.39 4.10 25.62
C LEU A 182 -10.69 4.14 24.12
N ILE A 183 -9.65 4.03 23.30
CA ILE A 183 -9.77 3.85 21.85
C ILE A 183 -9.81 2.36 21.54
N VAL A 184 -10.84 1.91 20.83
CA VAL A 184 -11.02 0.52 20.41
C VAL A 184 -10.77 0.40 18.91
N GLY A 185 -9.68 -0.28 18.53
CA GLY A 185 -9.31 -0.52 17.14
C GLY A 185 -7.83 -0.30 16.85
N GLY A 186 -7.32 -0.94 15.79
CA GLY A 186 -5.93 -0.83 15.34
C GLY A 186 -5.76 -0.17 13.97
N GLY A 187 -6.81 0.39 13.37
CA GLY A 187 -6.72 1.04 12.07
C GLY A 187 -5.99 2.39 12.11
N GLU A 188 -5.76 2.99 10.94
CA GLU A 188 -5.06 4.29 10.80
C GLU A 188 -5.74 5.38 11.63
N THR A 189 -7.08 5.48 11.55
CA THR A 189 -7.87 6.41 12.38
C THR A 189 -7.63 6.21 13.88
N ALA A 190 -7.47 4.96 14.35
CA ALA A 190 -7.22 4.71 15.76
C ALA A 190 -5.84 5.26 16.19
N SER A 191 -4.81 5.09 15.36
CA SER A 191 -3.47 5.64 15.61
C SER A 191 -3.47 7.16 15.60
N ASP A 192 -4.08 7.78 14.60
CA ASP A 192 -4.10 9.24 14.44
C ASP A 192 -4.81 9.90 15.63
N LEU A 193 -5.98 9.36 16.00
CA LEU A 193 -6.74 9.86 17.14
C LEU A 193 -6.06 9.56 18.48
N ALA A 194 -5.35 8.43 18.62
CA ALA A 194 -4.54 8.16 19.82
C ALA A 194 -3.43 9.20 19.98
N VAL A 195 -2.77 9.57 18.88
CA VAL A 195 -1.72 10.60 18.89
C VAL A 195 -2.31 11.97 19.24
N GLU A 196 -3.39 12.37 18.57
CA GLU A 196 -4.02 13.68 18.80
C GLU A 196 -4.57 13.80 20.21
N LEU A 197 -5.39 12.84 20.64
CA LEU A 197 -6.02 12.85 21.96
C LEU A 197 -5.02 12.72 23.11
N SER A 198 -3.85 12.11 22.89
CA SER A 198 -2.81 12.03 23.91
C SER A 198 -2.32 13.40 24.39
N THR A 199 -2.52 14.46 23.60
CA THR A 199 -2.08 15.82 23.94
C THR A 199 -3.08 16.61 24.79
N VAL A 200 -4.32 16.13 24.92
CA VAL A 200 -5.42 16.83 25.61
C VAL A 200 -6.10 15.99 26.69
N ALA A 201 -6.08 14.66 26.56
CA ALA A 201 -6.70 13.74 27.49
C ALA A 201 -5.79 13.52 28.70
N ARG A 202 -6.38 13.20 29.85
CA ARG A 202 -5.63 12.79 31.05
C ARG A 202 -4.88 11.49 30.80
N ARG A 203 -5.52 10.56 30.09
CA ARG A 203 -4.93 9.27 29.74
C ARG A 203 -5.62 8.67 28.51
N VAL A 204 -4.84 8.07 27.62
CA VAL A 204 -5.36 7.32 26.47
C VAL A 204 -4.96 5.84 26.61
N TYR A 205 -5.95 4.95 26.54
CA TYR A 205 -5.77 3.51 26.37
C TYR A 205 -6.11 3.17 24.93
N MET A 206 -5.30 2.36 24.27
CA MET A 206 -5.56 1.91 22.90
C MET A 206 -5.59 0.39 22.83
N ASN A 207 -6.78 -0.14 22.55
CA ASN A 207 -7.07 -1.55 22.49
C ASN A 207 -6.98 -2.10 21.05
N ILE A 208 -6.09 -3.07 20.83
CA ILE A 208 -5.95 -3.79 19.57
C ILE A 208 -6.06 -5.29 19.82
N ARG A 209 -7.30 -5.82 19.77
CA ARG A 209 -7.63 -7.21 20.09
C ARG A 209 -6.81 -8.26 19.33
N ASP A 210 -6.78 -8.13 18.00
CA ASP A 210 -6.19 -9.13 17.11
C ASP A 210 -4.73 -8.81 16.74
N GLY A 211 -4.17 -7.72 17.31
CA GLY A 211 -2.89 -7.14 16.90
C GLY A 211 -2.96 -6.49 15.52
N GLN A 212 -1.90 -5.79 15.13
CA GLN A 212 -1.85 -5.06 13.86
C GLN A 212 -0.39 -4.87 13.42
N TRP A 213 -0.12 -5.01 12.12
CA TRP A 213 1.15 -4.60 11.54
C TRP A 213 1.23 -3.08 11.44
N PHE A 214 2.36 -2.51 11.88
CA PHE A 214 2.67 -1.10 11.70
C PHE A 214 3.88 -0.91 10.78
N GLN A 215 3.84 0.14 9.97
CA GLN A 215 4.88 0.52 9.04
C GLN A 215 5.18 2.01 9.21
N GLU A 216 6.46 2.37 9.14
CA GLU A 216 6.87 3.77 9.15
C GLU A 216 6.42 4.48 7.87
N SER A 217 5.95 5.72 7.98
CA SER A 217 5.54 6.51 6.80
C SER A 217 6.76 6.98 6.00
N LEU A 218 7.88 7.22 6.66
CA LEU A 218 9.13 7.70 6.07
C LEU A 218 10.26 6.68 6.24
N PHE A 219 11.21 6.69 5.31
CA PHE A 219 12.49 6.02 5.44
C PHE A 219 13.58 7.01 5.02
N GLY A 220 14.27 7.59 6.00
CA GLY A 220 15.05 8.81 5.77
C GLY A 220 14.13 9.99 5.47
N ASP A 221 14.39 10.69 4.37
CA ASP A 221 13.58 11.81 3.87
C ASP A 221 12.54 11.40 2.81
N GLN A 222 12.51 10.12 2.41
CA GLN A 222 11.58 9.61 1.40
C GLN A 222 10.38 8.89 2.03
N PRO A 223 9.22 8.90 1.36
CA PRO A 223 8.12 8.02 1.74
C PRO A 223 8.54 6.55 1.69
N ALA A 224 8.20 5.77 2.70
CA ALA A 224 8.52 4.35 2.71
C ALA A 224 7.83 3.62 1.55
N ASP A 225 6.67 4.11 1.10
CA ASP A 225 5.90 3.45 0.07
C ASP A 225 6.48 3.59 -1.35
N VAL A 226 7.36 4.56 -1.61
CA VAL A 226 8.06 4.64 -2.90
C VAL A 226 9.23 3.66 -3.03
N LEU A 227 9.58 2.95 -1.94
CA LEU A 227 10.70 2.01 -1.90
C LEU A 227 10.32 0.58 -2.30
N PHE A 228 9.06 0.34 -2.68
CA PHE A 228 8.58 -0.99 -3.09
C PHE A 228 8.45 -1.07 -4.61
N PRO A 229 9.51 -1.50 -5.34
CA PRO A 229 9.46 -1.67 -6.78
C PRO A 229 8.70 -2.93 -7.21
N ARG A 230 8.35 -2.99 -8.50
CA ARG A 230 7.68 -4.14 -9.13
C ARG A 230 8.44 -5.45 -8.93
N SER A 231 9.76 -5.43 -8.90
CA SER A 231 10.61 -6.60 -8.69
C SER A 231 10.31 -7.34 -7.38
N PHE A 232 9.75 -6.68 -6.36
CA PHE A 232 9.33 -7.35 -5.13
C PHE A 232 8.23 -8.39 -5.40
N GLY A 233 7.33 -8.13 -6.36
CA GLY A 233 6.29 -9.08 -6.76
C GLY A 233 6.84 -10.35 -7.43
N PHE A 234 7.95 -10.24 -8.19
CA PHE A 234 8.56 -11.37 -8.90
C PHE A 234 9.10 -12.45 -7.97
N PHE A 235 9.56 -12.04 -6.78
CA PHE A 235 10.06 -12.96 -5.78
C PHE A 235 8.94 -13.62 -4.96
N GLY A 236 7.66 -13.31 -5.17
CA GLY A 236 6.58 -13.96 -4.43
C GLY A 236 6.52 -13.51 -2.98
N LEU A 237 6.10 -12.25 -2.76
CA LEU A 237 6.06 -11.50 -1.50
C LEU A 237 5.53 -12.24 -0.26
N TYR A 238 4.75 -13.29 -0.45
CA TYR A 238 3.98 -13.91 0.62
C TYR A 238 4.73 -15.06 1.31
N ASP A 239 5.54 -15.84 0.59
CA ASP A 239 6.24 -16.99 1.19
C ASP A 239 7.74 -17.02 0.92
N ASN A 240 8.30 -15.98 0.30
CA ASN A 240 9.72 -15.98 -0.01
C ASN A 240 10.59 -15.86 1.26
N ILE A 241 11.42 -16.87 1.45
CA ILE A 241 12.42 -16.94 2.52
C ILE A 241 13.35 -15.73 2.55
N LEU A 242 13.70 -15.14 1.40
CA LEU A 242 14.54 -13.94 1.31
C LEU A 242 13.88 -12.71 1.92
N ILE A 243 12.56 -12.57 1.82
CA ILE A 243 11.82 -11.47 2.45
C ILE A 243 11.70 -11.71 3.95
N LYS A 244 11.52 -12.97 4.38
CA LYS A 244 11.56 -13.32 5.81
C LYS A 244 12.93 -13.04 6.42
N ILE A 245 14.00 -13.37 5.70
CA ILE A 245 15.38 -13.04 6.08
C ILE A 245 15.57 -11.51 6.08
N GLY A 246 15.16 -10.82 5.02
CA GLY A 246 15.27 -9.36 4.91
C GLY A 246 14.53 -8.64 6.04
N TRP A 247 13.31 -9.05 6.33
CA TRP A 247 12.55 -8.58 7.49
C TRP A 247 13.30 -8.84 8.80
N THR A 248 13.77 -10.07 9.01
CA THR A 248 14.42 -10.48 10.27
C THR A 248 15.74 -9.75 10.51
N LEU A 249 16.55 -9.56 9.47
CA LEU A 249 17.88 -8.96 9.58
C LEU A 249 17.87 -7.43 9.50
N PHE A 250 16.95 -6.83 8.75
CA PHE A 250 17.02 -5.39 8.42
C PHE A 250 15.84 -4.55 8.86
N ILE A 251 14.65 -5.11 9.07
CA ILE A 251 13.48 -4.31 9.48
C ILE A 251 13.13 -4.53 10.94
N ARG A 252 13.05 -5.79 11.37
CA ARG A 252 12.73 -6.18 12.75
C ARG A 252 13.64 -5.52 13.79
N PRO A 253 14.97 -5.35 13.59
CA PRO A 253 15.80 -4.68 14.58
C PRO A 253 15.42 -3.21 14.81
N PHE A 254 14.94 -2.51 13.77
CA PHE A 254 14.57 -1.09 13.85
C PHE A 254 13.11 -0.89 14.24
N TRP A 255 12.22 -1.76 13.77
CA TRP A 255 10.79 -1.60 13.97
C TRP A 255 10.23 -2.45 15.12
N GLY A 256 10.98 -3.44 15.59
CA GLY A 256 10.51 -4.41 16.56
C GLY A 256 9.60 -5.47 15.95
N GLU A 257 9.26 -6.50 16.73
CA GLU A 257 8.32 -7.54 16.31
C GLU A 257 6.92 -6.92 16.03
N GLY A 258 6.25 -7.35 14.96
CA GLY A 258 4.97 -6.76 14.55
C GLY A 258 5.05 -5.33 13.99
N GLY A 259 6.26 -4.79 13.80
CA GLY A 259 6.47 -3.42 13.33
C GLY A 259 6.32 -2.36 14.42
N THR A 260 6.17 -2.75 15.69
CA THR A 260 6.15 -1.82 16.84
C THR A 260 7.05 -2.27 17.99
N GLY A 261 7.31 -3.57 18.14
CA GLY A 261 7.95 -4.12 19.34
C GLY A 261 7.03 -4.17 20.56
N ILE A 262 5.77 -3.75 20.46
CA ILE A 262 4.80 -3.73 21.56
C ILE A 262 4.11 -5.10 21.64
N PRO A 263 4.36 -5.94 22.67
CA PRO A 263 3.86 -7.32 22.69
C PRO A 263 2.33 -7.41 22.62
N LYS A 264 1.64 -6.45 23.25
CA LYS A 264 0.17 -6.37 23.28
C LYS A 264 -0.45 -6.14 21.90
N TRP A 265 0.29 -5.54 20.96
CA TRP A 265 -0.18 -5.26 19.60
C TRP A 265 0.36 -6.23 18.55
N LYS A 266 1.08 -7.29 18.98
CA LYS A 266 1.66 -8.28 18.07
C LYS A 266 0.57 -8.90 17.16
N PRO A 267 0.70 -8.76 15.83
CA PRO A 267 -0.28 -9.27 14.87
C PRO A 267 -0.31 -10.80 14.84
N ARG A 268 -1.45 -11.36 14.41
CA ARG A 268 -1.63 -12.81 14.23
C ARG A 268 -1.14 -13.33 12.87
N CYS A 269 -1.00 -12.44 11.89
CA CYS A 269 -0.61 -12.76 10.52
C CYS A 269 0.85 -12.37 10.24
N GLN A 270 1.44 -12.95 9.19
CA GLN A 270 2.72 -12.49 8.66
C GLN A 270 2.58 -11.12 7.97
N LEU A 271 3.69 -10.41 7.79
CA LEU A 271 3.69 -9.15 7.03
C LEU A 271 3.08 -9.38 5.63
N PHE A 272 2.32 -8.39 5.14
CA PHE A 272 1.54 -8.44 3.90
C PHE A 272 0.34 -9.40 3.87
N HIS A 273 0.09 -10.23 4.90
CA HIS A 273 -1.09 -11.11 4.99
C HIS A 273 -2.24 -10.53 5.82
N GLY A 274 -2.22 -9.22 6.02
CA GLY A 274 -3.25 -8.46 6.68
C GLY A 274 -3.11 -7.00 6.32
N PHE A 275 -4.04 -6.19 6.81
CA PHE A 275 -3.92 -4.75 6.71
C PHE A 275 -2.61 -4.28 7.34
N ILE A 276 -2.02 -3.18 6.85
CA ILE A 276 -0.82 -2.56 7.42
C ILE A 276 -1.16 -1.13 7.79
N ASN A 277 -0.98 -0.77 9.06
CA ASN A 277 -1.18 0.57 9.56
C ASN A 277 0.09 1.40 9.34
N LYS A 278 -0.01 2.48 8.56
CA LYS A 278 1.14 3.33 8.19
C LYS A 278 1.36 4.50 9.17
N SER A 279 0.45 4.68 10.13
CA SER A 279 0.50 5.72 11.16
C SER A 279 1.25 5.20 12.39
N ARG A 280 2.58 5.02 12.26
CA ARG A 280 3.44 4.52 13.35
C ARG A 280 3.80 5.56 14.41
N GLY A 281 3.43 6.82 14.23
CA GLY A 281 3.66 7.90 15.21
C GLY A 281 3.10 7.62 16.61
N VAL A 282 2.08 6.75 16.71
CA VAL A 282 1.52 6.30 17.99
C VAL A 282 2.53 5.51 18.85
N VAL A 283 3.52 4.85 18.24
CA VAL A 283 4.56 4.11 18.97
C VAL A 283 5.38 5.04 19.85
N ASN A 284 5.68 6.26 19.39
CA ASN A 284 6.38 7.26 20.20
C ASN A 284 5.53 7.74 21.39
N LYS A 285 4.21 7.78 21.23
CA LYS A 285 3.27 8.10 22.32
C LYS A 285 3.16 6.98 23.33
N VAL A 286 3.34 5.73 22.90
CA VAL A 286 3.47 4.58 23.81
C VAL A 286 4.79 4.65 24.58
N ALA A 287 5.91 4.91 23.90
CA ALA A 287 7.23 4.99 24.52
C ALA A 287 7.32 6.08 25.60
N SER A 288 6.60 7.19 25.42
CA SER A 288 6.49 8.29 26.40
C SER A 288 5.41 8.09 27.46
N GLY A 289 4.71 6.94 27.45
CA GLY A 289 3.64 6.64 28.41
C GLY A 289 2.34 7.44 28.25
N MET A 290 2.24 8.24 27.18
CA MET A 290 1.04 9.05 26.88
C MET A 290 -0.11 8.19 26.34
N VAL A 291 0.20 7.08 25.65
CA VAL A 291 -0.75 6.06 25.19
C VAL A 291 -0.41 4.72 25.82
N ILE A 292 -1.39 4.08 26.45
CA ILE A 292 -1.21 2.76 27.07
C ILE A 292 -1.74 1.67 26.13
N PRO A 293 -0.87 0.77 25.62
CA PRO A 293 -1.30 -0.32 24.74
C PRO A 293 -2.05 -1.40 25.54
N LYS A 294 -3.19 -1.84 25.03
CA LYS A 294 -4.01 -2.95 25.58
C LYS A 294 -4.36 -3.94 24.48
N ARG A 295 -4.51 -5.22 24.82
CA ARG A 295 -4.92 -6.27 23.87
C ARG A 295 -6.31 -6.78 24.17
N THR A 296 -6.54 -7.25 25.38
CA THR A 296 -7.80 -7.90 25.77
C THR A 296 -8.57 -6.98 26.70
N ILE A 297 -9.86 -6.79 26.41
CA ILE A 297 -10.82 -6.24 27.37
C ILE A 297 -11.50 -7.45 28.02
N ASN A 298 -11.33 -7.61 29.33
CA ASN A 298 -11.82 -8.78 30.05
C ASN A 298 -13.25 -8.58 30.55
N SER A 299 -13.50 -7.42 31.16
CA SER A 299 -14.82 -7.04 31.62
C SER A 299 -14.99 -5.53 31.60
N ILE A 300 -16.24 -5.13 31.42
CA ILE A 300 -16.71 -3.77 31.60
C ILE A 300 -17.86 -3.82 32.60
N LYS A 301 -17.80 -2.98 33.63
CA LYS A 301 -18.89 -2.74 34.56
C LYS A 301 -19.00 -1.24 34.77
N GLU A 302 -20.11 -0.66 34.29
CA GLU A 302 -20.31 0.79 34.33
C GLU A 302 -19.14 1.51 33.64
N GLN A 303 -18.42 2.39 34.33
CA GLN A 303 -17.24 3.08 33.79
C GLN A 303 -15.90 2.39 34.11
N LEU A 304 -15.91 1.20 34.72
CA LEU A 304 -14.71 0.46 35.07
C LEU A 304 -14.40 -0.63 34.03
N VAL A 305 -13.19 -0.60 33.49
CA VAL A 305 -12.70 -1.55 32.49
C VAL A 305 -11.49 -2.32 33.01
N THR A 306 -11.50 -3.65 32.86
CA THR A 306 -10.35 -4.51 33.17
C THR A 306 -9.69 -5.00 31.88
N PHE A 307 -8.36 -5.06 31.86
CA PHE A 307 -7.59 -5.41 30.68
C PHE A 307 -6.54 -6.47 30.94
N ASP A 308 -6.25 -7.27 29.92
CA ASP A 308 -5.12 -8.22 29.84
C ASP A 308 -4.98 -9.19 31.04
N ASN A 309 -6.05 -9.42 31.81
CA ASN A 309 -6.00 -10.11 33.12
C ASN A 309 -5.00 -9.50 34.13
N GLU A 310 -4.68 -8.21 33.99
CA GLU A 310 -3.66 -7.51 34.77
C GLU A 310 -4.26 -6.33 35.53
N GLY A 311 -3.97 -6.25 36.83
CA GLY A 311 -4.15 -5.04 37.64
C GLY A 311 -5.59 -4.73 38.07
N LYS A 312 -5.77 -3.54 38.64
CA LYS A 312 -7.06 -3.03 39.11
C LYS A 312 -7.91 -2.50 37.94
N PRO A 313 -9.25 -2.53 38.04
CA PRO A 313 -10.12 -1.88 37.07
C PRO A 313 -9.75 -0.41 36.88
N VAL A 314 -9.81 0.07 35.65
CA VAL A 314 -9.51 1.45 35.28
C VAL A 314 -10.82 2.19 35.00
N HIS A 315 -10.97 3.38 35.58
CA HIS A 315 -12.08 4.27 35.25
C HIS A 315 -11.87 4.91 33.87
N ILE A 316 -12.81 4.68 32.96
CA ILE A 316 -12.85 5.22 31.60
C ILE A 316 -14.04 6.17 31.48
N ASP A 317 -13.79 7.42 31.08
CA ASP A 317 -14.83 8.43 30.89
C ASP A 317 -15.49 8.31 29.50
N HIS A 318 -14.70 7.93 28.49
CA HIS A 318 -15.11 7.88 27.10
C HIS A 318 -14.55 6.65 26.37
N ILE A 319 -15.43 5.89 25.68
CA ILE A 319 -15.04 4.87 24.72
C ILE A 319 -15.21 5.39 23.29
N LEU A 320 -14.09 5.48 22.57
CA LEU A 320 -14.04 5.88 21.18
C LEU A 320 -13.84 4.66 20.27
N PHE A 321 -14.88 4.29 19.54
CA PHE A 321 -14.85 3.18 18.59
C PHE A 321 -14.19 3.61 17.27
N CYS A 322 -12.96 3.12 17.07
CA CYS A 322 -12.23 3.16 15.80
C CYS A 322 -12.28 1.79 15.12
N THR A 323 -13.46 1.17 15.15
CA THR A 323 -13.74 -0.23 14.77
C THR A 323 -14.05 -0.40 13.28
N GLY A 324 -13.89 0.67 12.50
CA GLY A 324 -14.03 0.68 11.05
C GLY A 324 -15.48 0.78 10.58
N TYR A 325 -15.72 0.32 9.36
CA TYR A 325 -16.99 0.52 8.67
C TYR A 325 -17.48 -0.80 8.04
N ARG A 326 -18.78 -0.85 7.76
CA ARG A 326 -19.47 -2.00 7.15
C ARG A 326 -19.75 -1.74 5.67
N TRP A 327 -19.65 -2.78 4.85
CA TRP A 327 -20.13 -2.77 3.47
C TRP A 327 -21.66 -2.83 3.47
N PHE A 328 -22.30 -1.66 3.53
CA PHE A 328 -23.74 -1.53 3.66
C PHE A 328 -24.25 -0.32 2.89
N HIS A 329 -25.26 -0.54 2.06
CA HIS A 329 -25.92 0.45 1.23
C HIS A 329 -27.41 0.47 1.59
N SER A 330 -27.84 1.49 2.34
CA SER A 330 -29.20 1.58 2.88
C SER A 330 -30.27 1.72 1.80
N PHE A 331 -29.91 2.29 0.65
CA PHE A 331 -30.80 2.55 -0.48
C PHE A 331 -31.11 1.31 -1.34
N PHE A 332 -30.40 0.20 -1.13
CA PHE A 332 -30.76 -1.10 -1.71
C PHE A 332 -31.66 -1.87 -0.74
N ASP A 333 -32.63 -2.62 -1.28
CA ASP A 333 -33.39 -3.58 -0.48
C ASP A 333 -32.53 -4.78 -0.04
N ASP A 334 -33.11 -5.69 0.75
CA ASP A 334 -32.40 -6.85 1.27
C ASP A 334 -31.97 -7.86 0.20
N ASN A 335 -32.69 -7.95 -0.92
CA ASN A 335 -32.35 -8.85 -2.01
C ASN A 335 -31.13 -8.31 -2.76
N PHE A 336 -31.17 -7.04 -3.17
CA PHE A 336 -30.02 -6.37 -3.78
C PHE A 336 -28.80 -6.39 -2.85
N ARG A 337 -28.98 -6.10 -1.55
CA ARG A 337 -27.86 -6.17 -0.58
C ARG A 337 -27.20 -7.54 -0.52
N LYS A 338 -27.95 -8.64 -0.69
CA LYS A 338 -27.39 -10.01 -0.75
C LYS A 338 -26.59 -10.24 -2.04
N GLU A 339 -27.08 -9.76 -3.17
CA GLU A 339 -26.42 -9.89 -4.47
C GLU A 339 -25.23 -8.94 -4.68
N THR A 340 -25.19 -7.83 -3.92
CA THR A 340 -24.13 -6.82 -3.98
C THR A 340 -23.19 -6.89 -2.78
N LYS A 341 -23.12 -8.02 -2.08
CA LYS A 341 -22.02 -8.26 -1.11
C LYS A 341 -20.69 -8.20 -1.86
N ILE A 342 -19.62 -7.78 -1.18
CA ILE A 342 -18.30 -7.68 -1.81
C ILE A 342 -17.86 -9.02 -2.42
N GLU A 343 -18.29 -10.14 -1.81
CA GLU A 343 -18.01 -11.50 -2.25
C GLU A 343 -18.73 -11.91 -3.54
N CYS A 344 -19.76 -11.17 -3.93
CA CYS A 344 -20.54 -11.39 -5.14
C CYS A 344 -20.06 -10.53 -6.32
N LEU A 345 -19.04 -9.68 -6.11
CA LEU A 345 -18.57 -8.74 -7.14
C LEU A 345 -17.42 -9.33 -7.95
N TYR A 346 -17.68 -9.68 -9.21
CA TYR A 346 -16.65 -10.04 -10.18
C TYR A 346 -15.65 -8.90 -10.34
N GLN A 347 -14.35 -9.22 -10.20
CA GLN A 347 -13.25 -8.26 -10.16
C GLN A 347 -13.37 -7.21 -9.05
N LEU A 348 -14.21 -7.44 -8.03
CA LEU A 348 -14.66 -6.45 -7.05
C LEU A 348 -15.49 -5.31 -7.66
N ILE A 349 -15.92 -5.36 -8.92
CA ILE A 349 -16.60 -4.26 -9.61
C ILE A 349 -18.06 -4.61 -9.92
N PHE A 350 -18.30 -5.76 -10.55
CA PHE A 350 -19.59 -6.08 -11.17
C PHE A 350 -20.33 -7.18 -10.40
N PRO A 351 -21.56 -6.95 -9.92
CA PRO A 351 -22.39 -8.04 -9.42
C PRO A 351 -22.74 -9.01 -10.56
N VAL A 352 -22.65 -10.31 -10.30
CA VAL A 352 -22.78 -11.36 -11.35
C VAL A 352 -24.10 -11.29 -12.11
N ASN A 353 -25.20 -10.98 -11.43
CA ASN A 353 -26.56 -11.02 -11.98
C ASN A 353 -27.10 -9.63 -12.40
N LEU A 354 -26.30 -8.57 -12.23
CA LEU A 354 -26.72 -7.18 -12.46
C LEU A 354 -25.72 -6.48 -13.39
N PRO A 355 -25.71 -6.81 -14.71
CA PRO A 355 -24.66 -6.39 -15.63
C PRO A 355 -24.59 -4.89 -15.91
N ASN A 356 -25.65 -4.14 -15.57
CA ASN A 356 -25.73 -2.68 -15.67
C ASN A 356 -25.59 -1.98 -14.31
N LEU A 357 -25.07 -2.69 -13.30
CA LEU A 357 -24.66 -2.14 -11.99
C LEU A 357 -23.16 -2.35 -11.80
N ALA A 358 -22.46 -1.33 -11.31
CA ALA A 358 -21.04 -1.43 -11.00
C ALA A 358 -20.69 -0.70 -9.69
N PHE A 359 -19.63 -1.16 -9.02
CA PHE A 359 -19.04 -0.53 -7.85
C PHE A 359 -17.60 -0.10 -8.15
N ILE A 360 -17.25 1.13 -7.80
CA ILE A 360 -15.88 1.66 -7.97
C ILE A 360 -15.37 2.17 -6.61
N GLY A 361 -14.11 1.89 -6.31
CA GLY A 361 -13.49 2.11 -5.01
C GLY A 361 -13.74 0.97 -4.02
N SER A 362 -14.12 -0.20 -4.50
CA SER A 362 -14.39 -1.42 -3.71
C SER A 362 -13.12 -2.20 -3.35
N ALA A 363 -12.04 -2.05 -4.11
CA ALA A 363 -10.75 -2.67 -3.82
C ALA A 363 -9.95 -1.80 -2.84
N ARG A 364 -9.51 -2.39 -1.73
CA ARG A 364 -8.65 -1.73 -0.72
C ARG A 364 -7.26 -2.34 -0.80
N PRO A 365 -6.23 -1.59 -1.21
CA PRO A 365 -4.90 -2.16 -1.24
C PRO A 365 -4.35 -2.37 0.17
N VAL A 366 -3.67 -3.50 0.40
CA VAL A 366 -2.89 -3.74 1.63
C VAL A 366 -1.84 -2.63 1.84
N PHE A 367 -1.30 -2.17 0.72
CA PHE A 367 -0.27 -1.15 0.63
C PHE A 367 -0.48 -0.35 -0.67
N GLY A 368 -0.34 0.97 -0.64
CA GLY A 368 -0.78 1.88 -1.71
C GLY A 368 -2.06 2.63 -1.34
N SER A 369 -2.82 3.12 -2.33
CA SER A 369 -4.01 3.96 -2.12
C SER A 369 -5.17 3.62 -3.05
N ILE A 370 -6.40 3.79 -2.56
CA ILE A 370 -7.66 3.47 -3.27
C ILE A 370 -7.83 4.25 -4.58
N PRO A 371 -7.61 5.58 -4.66
CA PRO A 371 -7.88 6.35 -5.88
C PRO A 371 -7.21 5.75 -7.12
N SER A 372 -6.00 5.27 -6.93
CA SER A 372 -5.18 4.67 -7.98
C SER A 372 -5.77 3.38 -8.58
N LEU A 373 -6.43 2.56 -7.75
CA LEU A 373 -7.15 1.38 -8.21
C LEU A 373 -8.54 1.75 -8.74
N ALA A 374 -9.20 2.72 -8.11
CA ALA A 374 -10.50 3.22 -8.52
C ALA A 374 -10.47 3.77 -9.95
N GLU A 375 -9.38 4.41 -10.37
CA GLU A 375 -9.20 4.87 -11.75
C GLU A 375 -9.24 3.70 -12.76
N LEU A 376 -8.52 2.61 -12.47
CA LEU A 376 -8.53 1.41 -13.33
C LEU A 376 -9.90 0.74 -13.33
N GLN A 377 -10.58 0.69 -12.19
CA GLN A 377 -11.96 0.21 -12.10
C GLN A 377 -12.91 1.08 -12.94
N ALA A 378 -12.78 2.41 -12.89
CA ALA A 378 -13.59 3.35 -13.67
C ALA A 378 -13.42 3.16 -15.18
N ARG A 379 -12.16 3.03 -15.64
CA ARG A 379 -11.87 2.70 -17.05
C ARG A 379 -12.50 1.38 -17.47
N ARG A 380 -12.46 0.36 -16.62
CA ARG A 380 -13.06 -0.95 -16.88
C ARG A 380 -14.57 -0.84 -17.03
N VAL A 381 -15.24 -0.14 -16.11
CA VAL A 381 -16.69 0.10 -16.13
C VAL A 381 -17.09 0.84 -17.40
N ALA A 382 -16.39 1.92 -17.75
CA ALA A 382 -16.72 2.70 -18.94
C ALA A 382 -16.59 1.90 -20.25
N GLN A 383 -15.57 1.06 -20.39
CA GLN A 383 -15.41 0.18 -21.56
C GLN A 383 -16.51 -0.90 -21.65
N VAL A 384 -16.95 -1.45 -20.50
CA VAL A 384 -18.05 -2.43 -20.48
C VAL A 384 -19.38 -1.76 -20.83
N PHE A 385 -19.69 -0.62 -20.22
CA PHE A 385 -20.97 0.07 -20.39
C PHE A 385 -21.14 0.70 -21.78
N SER A 386 -20.03 1.08 -22.42
CA SER A 386 -20.02 1.50 -23.83
C SER A 386 -20.10 0.34 -24.83
N GLY A 387 -19.98 -0.91 -24.36
CA GLY A 387 -19.94 -2.10 -25.22
C GLY A 387 -18.61 -2.31 -25.94
N ARG A 388 -17.60 -1.48 -25.69
CA ARG A 388 -16.23 -1.65 -26.21
C ARG A 388 -15.58 -2.93 -25.69
N ASP A 389 -15.93 -3.33 -24.47
CA ASP A 389 -15.57 -4.62 -23.91
C ASP A 389 -16.80 -5.31 -23.30
N ARG A 390 -16.70 -6.61 -23.02
CA ARG A 390 -17.81 -7.44 -22.52
C ARG A 390 -17.42 -8.17 -21.25
N LEU A 391 -18.41 -8.39 -20.38
CA LEU A 391 -18.25 -9.29 -19.25
C LEU A 391 -18.32 -10.76 -19.72
N PRO A 392 -17.62 -11.69 -19.05
CA PRO A 392 -17.85 -13.11 -19.24
C PRO A 392 -19.28 -13.51 -18.88
N SER A 393 -19.69 -14.73 -19.25
CA SER A 393 -20.97 -15.28 -18.79
C SER A 393 -21.06 -15.35 -17.26
N PRO A 394 -22.27 -15.29 -16.67
CA PRO A 394 -22.47 -15.40 -15.23
C PRO A 394 -21.80 -16.63 -14.59
N ILE A 395 -21.83 -17.77 -15.28
CA ILE A 395 -21.16 -19.01 -14.85
C ILE A 395 -19.64 -18.81 -14.74
N ASN A 396 -19.02 -18.19 -15.75
CA ASN A 396 -17.58 -17.94 -15.74
C ASN A 396 -17.18 -16.91 -14.66
N MET A 397 -18.03 -15.92 -14.40
CA MET A 397 -17.84 -14.99 -13.28
C MET A 397 -17.95 -15.70 -11.92
N ALA A 398 -18.90 -16.61 -11.74
CA ALA A 398 -19.05 -17.41 -10.52
C ALA A 398 -17.85 -18.34 -10.28
N ILE A 399 -17.34 -19.01 -11.32
CA ILE A 399 -16.12 -19.83 -11.24
C ILE A 399 -14.91 -18.97 -10.83
N TRP A 400 -14.81 -17.76 -11.39
CA TRP A 400 -13.75 -16.83 -11.02
C TRP A 400 -13.85 -16.43 -9.55
N LEU A 401 -15.05 -16.09 -9.05
CA LEU A 401 -15.27 -15.72 -7.66
C LEU A 401 -14.87 -16.83 -6.70
N GLN A 402 -15.25 -18.08 -6.98
CA GLN A 402 -14.86 -19.21 -6.16
C GLN A 402 -13.33 -19.35 -6.05
N LYS A 403 -12.62 -19.24 -7.18
CA LYS A 403 -11.14 -19.30 -7.21
C LYS A 403 -10.52 -18.10 -6.50
N TYR A 404 -11.05 -16.90 -6.73
CA TYR A 404 -10.58 -15.66 -6.12
C TYR A 404 -10.70 -15.71 -4.60
N TRP A 405 -11.87 -16.05 -4.06
CA TRP A 405 -12.09 -16.08 -2.61
C TRP A 405 -11.35 -17.20 -1.91
N LYS A 406 -11.13 -18.35 -2.56
CA LYS A 406 -10.25 -19.39 -2.05
C LYS A 406 -8.81 -18.87 -1.88
N ARG A 407 -8.26 -18.19 -2.89
CA ARG A 407 -6.92 -17.57 -2.81
C ARG A 407 -6.89 -16.41 -1.80
N HIS A 408 -7.92 -15.58 -1.78
CA HIS A 408 -8.01 -14.45 -0.85
C HIS A 408 -8.00 -14.93 0.61
N ALA A 409 -8.73 -15.99 0.95
CA ALA A 409 -8.73 -16.56 2.29
C ALA A 409 -7.36 -17.11 2.70
N GLN A 410 -6.57 -17.63 1.75
CA GLN A 410 -5.20 -18.07 2.00
C GLN A 410 -4.25 -16.89 2.23
N LEU A 411 -4.40 -15.80 1.46
CA LEU A 411 -3.55 -14.61 1.58
C LEU A 411 -3.89 -13.75 2.80
N TYR A 412 -5.17 -13.68 3.20
CA TYR A 412 -5.65 -12.81 4.27
C TYR A 412 -6.50 -13.58 5.31
N PRO A 413 -5.92 -14.58 6.00
CA PRO A 413 -6.68 -15.53 6.82
C PRO A 413 -7.31 -14.91 8.08
N PHE A 414 -6.81 -13.77 8.55
CA PHE A 414 -7.27 -13.13 9.78
C PHE A 414 -8.09 -11.85 9.54
N GLU A 415 -8.35 -11.49 8.28
CA GLU A 415 -9.03 -10.25 7.90
C GLU A 415 -10.50 -10.48 7.57
N GLY A 416 -11.24 -11.07 8.51
CA GLY A 416 -12.65 -11.40 8.32
C GLY A 416 -13.55 -10.20 7.98
N ARG A 417 -13.18 -9.00 8.46
CA ARG A 417 -13.91 -7.75 8.20
C ARG A 417 -13.48 -7.06 6.90
N LEU A 418 -12.19 -7.06 6.59
CA LEU A 418 -11.60 -6.34 5.45
C LEU A 418 -11.49 -7.25 4.22
N LYS A 419 -12.62 -7.75 3.74
CA LYS A 419 -12.69 -8.61 2.55
C LYS A 419 -12.30 -7.89 1.24
N GLN A 420 -12.17 -6.57 1.29
CA GLN A 420 -11.77 -5.73 0.16
C GLN A 420 -10.25 -5.76 -0.11
N LEU A 421 -9.46 -6.44 0.71
CA LEU A 421 -8.00 -6.38 0.62
C LEU A 421 -7.45 -6.96 -0.67
N VAL A 422 -6.57 -6.21 -1.32
CA VAL A 422 -5.87 -6.63 -2.54
C VAL A 422 -4.39 -6.30 -2.48
N ASN A 423 -3.59 -7.08 -3.22
CA ASN A 423 -2.24 -6.65 -3.56
C ASN A 423 -2.32 -5.57 -4.65
N GLN A 424 -1.73 -4.41 -4.39
CA GLN A 424 -1.75 -3.28 -5.32
C GLN A 424 -1.20 -3.63 -6.70
N PHE A 425 -0.06 -4.30 -6.79
CA PHE A 425 0.56 -4.66 -8.07
C PHE A 425 -0.24 -5.74 -8.79
N GLU A 426 -0.62 -6.84 -8.11
CA GLU A 426 -1.36 -7.94 -8.74
C GLU A 426 -2.72 -7.46 -9.27
N TYR A 427 -3.48 -6.71 -8.47
CA TYR A 427 -4.82 -6.25 -8.83
C TYR A 427 -4.77 -5.17 -9.92
N SER A 428 -3.86 -4.19 -9.82
CA SER A 428 -3.71 -3.16 -10.86
C SER A 428 -3.26 -3.76 -12.19
N ASP A 429 -2.30 -4.69 -12.19
CA ASP A 429 -1.85 -5.39 -13.40
C ASP A 429 -2.94 -6.29 -13.99
N PHE A 430 -3.75 -6.93 -13.13
CA PHE A 430 -4.91 -7.71 -13.57
C PHE A 430 -5.92 -6.83 -14.33
N LEU A 431 -6.34 -5.69 -13.78
CA LEU A 431 -7.24 -4.77 -14.47
C LEU A 431 -6.59 -4.15 -15.71
N ALA A 432 -5.31 -3.76 -15.62
CA ALA A 432 -4.57 -3.19 -16.74
C ALA A 432 -4.44 -4.17 -17.92
N ASN A 433 -4.35 -5.48 -17.65
CA ASN A 433 -4.39 -6.51 -18.69
C ASN A 433 -5.76 -6.54 -19.40
N GLN A 434 -6.86 -6.49 -18.66
CA GLN A 434 -8.22 -6.44 -19.25
C GLN A 434 -8.38 -5.19 -20.13
N LEU A 435 -7.88 -4.06 -19.65
CA LEU A 435 -7.87 -2.77 -20.34
C LEU A 435 -6.84 -2.69 -21.49
N LYS A 436 -5.99 -3.71 -21.67
CA LYS A 436 -4.87 -3.74 -22.63
C LYS A 436 -3.87 -2.58 -22.46
N VAL A 437 -3.72 -2.09 -21.23
CA VAL A 437 -2.84 -0.97 -20.86
C VAL A 437 -1.78 -1.35 -19.83
N LYS A 438 -1.54 -2.65 -19.63
CA LYS A 438 -0.41 -3.13 -18.83
C LYS A 438 0.91 -2.91 -19.59
N PRO A 439 1.92 -2.22 -19.01
CA PRO A 439 3.25 -2.07 -19.60
C PRO A 439 3.79 -3.36 -20.21
N ARG A 440 4.13 -3.32 -21.50
CA ARG A 440 4.78 -4.43 -22.21
C ARG A 440 6.27 -4.52 -21.84
N LEU A 441 6.55 -4.88 -20.59
CA LEU A 441 7.90 -4.90 -20.02
C LEU A 441 8.88 -5.76 -20.82
N TRP A 442 8.45 -6.90 -21.37
CA TRP A 442 9.30 -7.74 -22.21
C TRP A 442 9.75 -7.04 -23.50
N LYS A 443 8.89 -6.19 -24.12
CA LYS A 443 9.29 -5.38 -25.28
C LYS A 443 10.27 -4.29 -24.86
N LEU A 444 10.03 -3.66 -23.72
CA LEU A 444 10.93 -2.65 -23.15
C LEU A 444 12.30 -3.25 -22.84
N PHE A 445 12.38 -4.50 -22.38
CA PHE A 445 13.64 -5.19 -22.11
C PHE A 445 14.57 -5.24 -23.34
N PHE A 446 14.03 -5.63 -24.51
CA PHE A 446 14.83 -5.74 -25.74
C PHE A 446 15.03 -4.40 -26.45
N SER A 447 14.04 -3.50 -26.41
CA SER A 447 14.12 -2.22 -27.13
C SER A 447 14.83 -1.12 -26.34
N GLN A 448 14.62 -1.05 -25.02
CA GLN A 448 15.06 0.04 -24.14
C GLN A 448 15.45 -0.52 -22.76
N PRO A 449 16.53 -1.34 -22.66
CA PRO A 449 16.88 -2.10 -21.46
C PRO A 449 17.08 -1.24 -20.21
N GLN A 450 17.61 -0.01 -20.37
CA GLN A 450 17.74 0.94 -19.25
C GLN A 450 16.38 1.36 -18.69
N LYS A 451 15.42 1.70 -19.57
CA LYS A 451 14.05 2.06 -19.13
C LYS A 451 13.36 0.89 -18.46
N TRP A 452 13.51 -0.31 -19.03
CA TRP A 452 13.00 -1.53 -18.42
C TRP A 452 13.57 -1.74 -17.02
N TYR A 453 14.89 -1.63 -16.86
CA TYR A 453 15.56 -1.83 -15.58
C TYR A 453 15.05 -0.84 -14.54
N THR A 454 14.95 0.44 -14.90
CA THR A 454 14.42 1.48 -14.01
C THR A 454 12.97 1.21 -13.62
N ILE A 455 12.08 0.95 -14.57
CA ILE A 455 10.64 0.69 -14.29
C ILE A 455 10.47 -0.57 -13.42
N TYR A 456 11.29 -1.59 -13.62
CA TYR A 456 11.12 -2.87 -12.96
C TYR A 456 11.76 -2.93 -11.56
N PHE A 457 12.99 -2.40 -11.42
CA PHE A 457 13.79 -2.55 -10.20
C PHE A 457 13.87 -1.31 -9.33
N GLN A 458 13.65 -0.12 -9.87
CA GLN A 458 13.88 1.14 -9.16
C GLN A 458 12.61 1.94 -8.93
N SER A 459 11.65 1.81 -9.84
CA SER A 459 10.47 2.66 -9.80
C SER A 459 9.46 2.21 -8.73
N PRO A 460 8.85 3.16 -8.00
CA PRO A 460 7.63 2.88 -7.26
C PRO A 460 6.47 2.54 -8.20
N TRP A 461 5.38 2.06 -7.62
CA TRP A 461 4.10 1.99 -8.32
C TRP A 461 3.59 3.40 -8.59
N THR A 462 3.13 3.69 -9.81
CA THR A 462 2.45 4.95 -10.15
C THR A 462 1.35 4.68 -11.17
N ALA A 463 0.27 5.47 -11.19
CA ALA A 463 -0.80 5.35 -12.17
C ALA A 463 -0.32 5.63 -13.62
N PHE A 464 0.69 6.50 -13.78
CA PHE A 464 1.28 6.86 -15.09
C PHE A 464 1.76 5.65 -15.89
N LEU A 465 2.17 4.58 -15.22
CA LEU A 465 2.59 3.33 -15.86
C LEU A 465 1.54 2.79 -16.84
N PHE A 466 0.26 2.96 -16.54
CA PHE A 466 -0.85 2.43 -17.33
C PHE A 466 -1.24 3.33 -18.52
N ARG A 467 -0.32 4.21 -18.93
CA ARG A 467 -0.41 5.10 -20.10
C ARG A 467 0.84 5.01 -21.00
N MET A 468 1.66 3.96 -20.86
CA MET A 468 2.97 3.80 -21.54
C MET A 468 3.04 2.60 -22.52
N ASN A 469 1.96 2.24 -23.23
CA ASN A 469 1.90 1.03 -24.10
C ASN A 469 1.78 1.24 -25.62
N ALA A 470 1.62 2.47 -26.08
CA ALA A 470 1.54 2.94 -27.45
C ALA A 470 2.84 3.66 -27.83
N ILE A 471 3.86 2.89 -28.21
CA ILE A 471 5.18 3.38 -28.65
C ILE A 471 5.03 4.68 -29.47
N GLU A 472 5.72 5.74 -29.01
CA GLU A 472 6.00 7.01 -29.71
C GLU A 472 4.94 8.13 -29.71
N THR A 473 3.82 8.02 -28.98
CA THR A 473 2.92 9.19 -28.84
C THR A 473 3.44 10.26 -27.86
N LYS A 474 2.97 11.51 -28.02
CA LYS A 474 3.29 12.63 -27.12
C LYS A 474 2.86 12.33 -25.67
N ASP A 475 1.70 11.70 -25.50
CA ASP A 475 1.12 11.38 -24.20
C ASP A 475 1.94 10.33 -23.44
N GLU A 476 2.55 9.38 -24.15
CA GLU A 476 3.44 8.38 -23.54
C GLU A 476 4.73 8.99 -23.03
N LYS A 477 5.33 9.88 -23.83
CA LYS A 477 6.55 10.59 -23.43
C LYS A 477 6.28 11.43 -22.18
N LEU A 478 5.10 12.05 -22.12
CA LEU A 478 4.63 12.79 -20.96
C LEU A 478 4.39 11.87 -19.75
N ALA A 479 3.71 10.73 -19.93
CA ALA A 479 3.48 9.76 -18.86
C ALA A 479 4.80 9.20 -18.31
N TYR A 480 5.75 8.86 -19.18
CA TYR A 480 7.08 8.42 -18.78
C TYR A 480 7.86 9.51 -18.04
N SER A 481 7.81 10.76 -18.52
CA SER A 481 8.45 11.89 -17.83
C SER A 481 7.88 12.09 -16.42
N ARG A 482 6.55 12.08 -16.28
CA ARG A 482 5.86 12.16 -14.98
C ARG A 482 6.24 11.00 -14.07
N HIS A 483 6.28 9.80 -14.60
CA HIS A 483 6.70 8.60 -13.88
C HIS A 483 8.13 8.72 -13.34
N MET A 484 9.06 9.19 -14.16
CA MET A 484 10.46 9.36 -13.75
C MET A 484 10.64 10.37 -12.62
N LYS A 485 9.78 11.40 -12.52
CA LYS A 485 9.77 12.34 -11.39
C LYS A 485 9.39 11.69 -10.06
N CYS A 486 8.67 10.56 -10.07
CA CYS A 486 8.28 9.84 -8.87
C CYS A 486 9.39 8.93 -8.32
N ILE A 487 10.49 8.72 -9.07
CA ILE A 487 11.56 7.82 -8.64
C ILE A 487 12.45 8.55 -7.61
N PRO A 488 12.69 7.96 -6.42
CA PRO A 488 13.59 8.53 -5.42
C PRO A 488 15.02 8.74 -5.96
N ARG A 489 15.79 9.64 -5.35
CA ARG A 489 17.18 9.90 -5.75
C ARG A 489 18.06 8.63 -5.55
N ARG A 490 19.03 8.45 -6.45
CA ARG A 490 19.81 7.19 -6.62
C ARG A 490 20.72 6.85 -5.43
N ASP A 491 21.20 7.85 -4.72
CA ASP A 491 22.01 7.74 -3.51
C ASP A 491 21.30 6.97 -2.38
N GLN A 492 19.97 7.07 -2.28
CA GLN A 492 19.17 6.46 -1.21
C GLN A 492 18.58 5.08 -1.59
N LEU A 493 18.30 4.84 -2.87
CA LEU A 493 18.00 3.49 -3.40
C LEU A 493 19.17 2.51 -3.17
N SER A 494 20.39 3.04 -3.03
CA SER A 494 21.64 2.29 -3.02
C SER A 494 21.87 1.37 -1.82
N ILE A 495 21.11 1.46 -0.72
CA ILE A 495 21.29 0.54 0.42
C ILE A 495 20.14 -0.48 0.45
N PHE A 496 18.89 -0.03 0.35
CA PHE A 496 17.74 -0.93 0.43
C PHE A 496 17.55 -1.73 -0.86
N SER A 497 17.61 -1.07 -2.03
CA SER A 497 17.56 -1.76 -3.32
C SER A 497 18.84 -2.54 -3.58
N PHE A 498 20.01 -2.13 -3.07
CA PHE A 498 21.24 -2.93 -3.15
C PHE A 498 21.21 -4.15 -2.24
N ALA A 499 20.85 -4.02 -0.96
CA ALA A 499 20.71 -5.15 -0.05
C ALA A 499 19.70 -6.18 -0.61
N ILE A 500 18.56 -5.73 -1.13
CA ILE A 500 17.56 -6.66 -1.67
C ILE A 500 17.95 -7.17 -3.07
N SER A 501 18.55 -6.36 -3.95
CA SER A 501 19.01 -6.85 -5.27
C SER A 501 20.22 -7.79 -5.14
N THR A 502 21.10 -7.60 -4.17
CA THR A 502 22.18 -8.56 -3.87
C THR A 502 21.60 -9.86 -3.31
N MET A 503 20.68 -9.80 -2.35
CA MET A 503 20.05 -10.99 -1.76
C MET A 503 19.22 -11.81 -2.76
N THR A 504 18.54 -11.14 -3.70
CA THR A 504 17.69 -11.82 -4.70
C THR A 504 18.47 -12.43 -5.87
N LEU A 505 19.70 -11.98 -6.11
CA LEU A 505 20.55 -12.46 -7.19
C LEU A 505 21.75 -13.30 -6.71
N GLN A 506 22.03 -13.33 -5.40
CA GLN A 506 23.04 -14.21 -4.80
C GLN A 506 22.83 -15.70 -5.10
N PRO A 507 21.60 -16.27 -5.11
CA PRO A 507 21.44 -17.69 -5.40
C PRO A 507 21.87 -18.11 -6.82
N LEU A 508 21.86 -17.17 -7.77
CA LEU A 508 22.25 -17.40 -9.17
C LEU A 508 23.76 -17.23 -9.42
N THR A 509 24.48 -16.53 -8.54
CA THR A 509 25.93 -16.30 -8.70
C THR A 509 26.77 -17.33 -7.95
N TYR A 510 26.24 -17.96 -6.89
CA TYR A 510 26.99 -18.96 -6.10
C TYR A 510 26.94 -20.39 -6.67
N SER A 511 26.10 -20.67 -7.66
CA SER A 511 25.86 -22.01 -8.18
C SER A 511 26.67 -22.37 -9.44
N HIS A 512 27.53 -21.47 -9.95
CA HIS A 512 28.36 -21.74 -11.13
C HIS A 512 29.87 -21.58 -10.83
N PRO A 513 30.68 -22.66 -10.87
CA PRO A 513 32.11 -22.63 -10.51
C PRO A 513 32.92 -21.55 -11.24
N ILE A 514 32.68 -21.43 -12.55
CA ILE A 514 33.37 -20.46 -13.44
C ILE A 514 33.15 -18.99 -13.04
N ILE A 515 31.98 -18.65 -12.48
CA ILE A 515 31.67 -17.27 -12.06
C ILE A 515 32.41 -16.93 -10.76
N ASN A 516 32.61 -17.92 -9.89
CA ASN A 516 33.35 -17.78 -8.64
C ASN A 516 34.84 -17.53 -8.89
N ASP A 517 35.43 -18.22 -9.86
CA ASP A 517 36.83 -18.04 -10.23
C ASP A 517 37.07 -16.69 -10.91
N PHE A 518 36.20 -16.27 -11.83
CA PHE A 518 36.30 -14.96 -12.48
C PHE A 518 36.07 -13.79 -11.51
N ALA A 519 35.12 -13.91 -10.58
CA ALA A 519 34.87 -12.91 -9.55
C ALA A 519 36.02 -12.82 -8.56
N ARG A 520 36.60 -13.96 -8.15
CA ARG A 520 37.84 -13.99 -7.35
C ARG A 520 38.98 -13.33 -8.10
N GLU A 521 39.21 -13.69 -9.36
CA GLU A 521 40.34 -13.17 -10.14
C GLU A 521 40.23 -11.65 -10.35
N LYS A 522 39.04 -11.12 -10.67
CA LYS A 522 38.80 -9.67 -10.78
C LYS A 522 38.89 -8.94 -9.45
N PHE A 523 38.39 -9.53 -8.37
CA PHE A 523 38.53 -8.98 -7.02
C PHE A 523 40.01 -8.95 -6.58
N TYR A 524 40.77 -10.00 -6.89
CA TYR A 524 42.20 -10.08 -6.64
C TYR A 524 42.98 -9.06 -7.48
N GLU A 525 42.65 -8.85 -8.76
CA GLU A 525 43.28 -7.80 -9.59
C GLU A 525 43.00 -6.39 -9.06
N LEU A 526 41.76 -6.10 -8.66
CA LEU A 526 41.36 -4.81 -8.08
C LEU A 526 42.02 -4.58 -6.71
N ALA A 527 42.11 -5.61 -5.88
CA ALA A 527 42.87 -5.57 -4.63
C ALA A 527 44.37 -5.34 -4.88
N LYS A 528 44.96 -5.96 -5.91
CA LYS A 528 46.36 -5.78 -6.31
C LYS A 528 46.64 -4.34 -6.75
N LYS A 529 45.71 -3.73 -7.50
CA LYS A 529 45.81 -2.36 -8.00
C LYS A 529 45.72 -1.32 -6.87
N ASN A 530 44.89 -1.58 -5.86
CA ASN A 530 44.75 -0.71 -4.68
C ASN A 530 45.82 -0.93 -3.59
N ILE A 531 46.43 -2.11 -3.53
CA ILE A 531 47.58 -2.38 -2.65
C ILE A 531 48.85 -1.67 -3.13
N GLN A 532 48.98 -1.45 -4.45
CA GLN A 532 50.10 -0.68 -5.01
C GLN A 532 50.04 0.82 -4.70
N SER A 533 48.85 1.37 -4.40
CA SER A 533 48.64 2.77 -3.99
C SER A 533 48.72 3.00 -2.48
N LEU A 534 49.02 1.98 -1.67
CA LEU A 534 49.19 2.12 -0.23
C LEU A 534 50.63 2.51 0.14
N ASN A 535 50.75 3.37 1.16
CA ASN A 535 51.99 3.90 1.72
C ASN A 535 53.03 2.79 2.04
N PRO A 536 54.33 2.96 1.73
CA PRO A 536 55.38 1.93 1.87
C PRO A 536 55.44 1.20 3.22
N LYS A 537 55.01 1.83 4.32
CA LYS A 537 55.02 1.23 5.68
C LYS A 537 54.08 0.02 5.86
N PHE A 538 53.11 -0.21 4.96
CA PHE A 538 52.18 -1.35 5.06
C PHE A 538 52.60 -2.58 4.24
N ARG A 539 53.71 -2.54 3.49
CA ARG A 539 54.13 -3.66 2.63
C ARG A 539 54.67 -4.87 3.39
N THR A 540 55.12 -4.70 4.62
CA THR A 540 55.87 -5.76 5.35
C THR A 540 54.98 -6.82 5.99
N LYS A 541 53.69 -6.53 6.26
CA LYS A 541 52.74 -7.53 6.82
C LYS A 541 52.08 -8.43 5.76
N ALA A 542 52.10 -8.04 4.48
CA ALA A 542 51.50 -8.82 3.39
C ALA A 542 52.39 -9.95 2.83
N ALA A 543 53.66 -10.03 3.25
CA ALA A 543 54.60 -11.05 2.76
C ALA A 543 54.35 -12.45 3.37
N ILE A 544 53.68 -12.53 4.53
CA ILE A 544 53.46 -13.80 5.24
C ILE A 544 52.31 -14.61 4.60
N THR A 545 51.38 -13.97 3.89
CA THR A 545 50.26 -14.64 3.21
C THR A 545 50.60 -15.19 1.81
N ARG A 546 51.88 -15.17 1.41
CA ARG A 546 52.33 -15.61 0.07
C ARG A 546 52.70 -17.10 0.00
N VAL A 547 52.86 -17.76 1.15
CA VAL A 547 53.35 -19.15 1.22
C VAL A 547 52.21 -20.18 1.28
N GLN A 548 51.00 -19.80 1.70
CA GLN A 548 49.86 -20.73 1.77
C GLN A 548 49.02 -20.81 0.48
N SER A 549 49.15 -19.87 -0.45
CA SER A 549 48.38 -19.84 -1.70
C SER A 549 48.91 -20.77 -2.81
N LYS A 550 50.19 -21.18 -2.76
CA LYS A 550 50.77 -22.08 -3.78
C LYS A 550 50.29 -23.54 -3.67
N ARG A 551 49.81 -23.98 -2.51
CA ARG A 551 49.28 -25.35 -2.33
C ARG A 551 47.84 -25.53 -2.83
N ILE A 552 47.06 -24.46 -2.92
CA ILE A 552 45.66 -24.51 -3.37
C ILE A 552 45.56 -24.50 -4.90
N ILE A 553 46.49 -23.85 -5.59
CA ILE A 553 46.50 -23.75 -7.07
C ILE A 553 46.74 -25.12 -7.73
N ASN A 554 47.59 -25.98 -7.15
CA ASN A 554 47.87 -27.31 -7.71
C ASN A 554 46.74 -28.32 -7.53
N VAL A 555 45.83 -28.11 -6.56
CA VAL A 555 44.69 -29.02 -6.33
C VAL A 555 43.53 -28.69 -7.27
N VAL A 556 43.40 -27.43 -7.70
CA VAL A 556 42.30 -26.96 -8.56
C VAL A 556 42.57 -27.23 -10.05
N GLN A 557 43.82 -27.26 -10.50
CA GLN A 557 44.14 -27.49 -11.92
C GLN A 557 43.95 -28.93 -12.41
N ASN A 558 43.86 -29.92 -11.52
CA ASN A 558 43.82 -31.33 -11.91
C ASN A 558 42.43 -31.96 -12.00
N ASN A 559 41.32 -31.23 -11.77
CA ASN A 559 39.99 -31.85 -11.62
C ASN A 559 38.82 -31.20 -12.37
N LEU A 560 39.05 -30.45 -13.47
CA LEU A 560 37.92 -29.94 -14.28
C LEU A 560 38.12 -30.22 -15.78
N SER A 561 37.99 -31.50 -16.13
CA SER A 561 37.43 -31.91 -17.42
C SER A 561 35.95 -32.25 -17.20
N THR A 562 35.05 -31.52 -17.84
CA THR A 562 33.79 -32.00 -18.45
C THR A 562 32.96 -30.84 -18.98
N GLU A 563 32.38 -31.08 -20.15
CA GLU A 563 31.80 -30.12 -21.08
C GLU A 563 30.35 -29.73 -20.81
N ASN A 564 29.90 -28.71 -21.57
CA ASN A 564 28.53 -28.42 -22.00
C ASN A 564 27.55 -27.71 -21.04
N VAL A 565 27.65 -26.38 -20.97
CA VAL A 565 26.49 -25.48 -20.83
C VAL A 565 26.66 -24.24 -21.74
N SER A 566 25.63 -23.95 -22.55
CA SER A 566 25.60 -23.03 -23.70
C SER A 566 26.24 -21.63 -23.51
N GLY A 567 27.08 -21.21 -24.47
CA GLY A 567 27.85 -19.96 -24.45
C GLY A 567 27.06 -18.64 -24.41
N ARG A 568 25.74 -18.65 -24.71
CA ARG A 568 24.89 -17.45 -24.65
C ARG A 568 24.52 -17.04 -23.21
N PHE A 569 24.39 -18.02 -22.30
CA PHE A 569 24.11 -17.75 -20.89
C PHE A 569 25.33 -17.19 -20.15
N SER A 570 26.52 -17.71 -20.48
CA SER A 570 27.82 -17.22 -19.99
C SER A 570 28.08 -15.76 -20.39
N HIS A 571 27.77 -15.39 -21.64
CA HIS A 571 27.95 -14.01 -22.12
C HIS A 571 26.99 -13.02 -21.44
N TRP A 572 25.73 -13.42 -21.24
CA TRP A 572 24.72 -12.64 -20.53
C TRP A 572 25.08 -12.40 -19.05
N CYS A 573 25.57 -13.42 -18.34
CA CYS A 573 26.07 -13.29 -16.97
C CYS A 573 27.28 -12.35 -16.89
N LYS A 574 28.22 -12.45 -17.84
CA LYS A 574 29.40 -11.57 -17.90
C LYS A 574 29.05 -10.10 -18.13
N GLN A 575 28.12 -9.80 -19.04
CA GLN A 575 27.68 -8.42 -19.30
C GLN A 575 26.90 -7.84 -18.12
N THR A 576 26.01 -8.62 -17.51
CA THR A 576 25.18 -8.18 -16.37
C THR A 576 26.04 -7.94 -15.12
N PHE A 577 27.09 -8.74 -14.92
CA PHE A 577 28.04 -8.58 -13.81
C PHE A 577 29.04 -7.43 -14.05
N ALA A 578 29.51 -7.23 -15.29
CA ALA A 578 30.34 -6.08 -15.66
C ALA A 578 29.61 -4.74 -15.45
N LEU A 579 28.33 -4.66 -15.83
CA LEU A 579 27.50 -3.47 -15.59
C LEU A 579 27.30 -3.18 -14.08
N ARG A 580 27.27 -4.21 -13.23
CA ARG A 580 27.20 -4.07 -11.77
C ARG A 580 28.51 -3.61 -11.13
N LEU A 581 29.65 -4.09 -11.65
CA LEU A 581 30.98 -3.64 -11.21
C LEU A 581 31.23 -2.18 -11.60
N ILE A 582 30.81 -1.77 -12.80
CA ILE A 582 30.89 -0.38 -13.25
C ILE A 582 29.97 0.52 -12.40
N ALA A 583 28.73 0.10 -12.14
CA ALA A 583 27.79 0.85 -11.31
C ALA A 583 28.24 0.95 -9.84
N GLY A 584 28.78 -0.13 -9.26
CA GLY A 584 29.33 -0.12 -7.89
C GLY A 584 30.61 0.69 -7.75
N HIS A 585 31.46 0.71 -8.78
CA HIS A 585 32.67 1.53 -8.81
C HIS A 585 32.35 3.02 -8.94
N GLN A 586 31.30 3.39 -9.68
CA GLN A 586 30.89 4.79 -9.82
C GLN A 586 30.34 5.35 -8.49
N LEU A 587 29.57 4.53 -7.75
CA LEU A 587 29.09 4.84 -6.40
C LEU A 587 30.22 5.00 -5.36
N LEU A 588 31.29 4.20 -5.44
CA LEU A 588 32.45 4.33 -4.54
C LEU A 588 33.33 5.55 -4.85
N CYS A 589 33.32 6.05 -6.09
CA CYS A 589 34.04 7.27 -6.46
C CYS A 589 33.33 8.56 -6.03
N ASP A 590 32.01 8.51 -5.82
CA ASP A 590 31.20 9.66 -5.40
C ASP A 590 31.22 9.90 -3.88
N PHE A 591 31.62 8.90 -3.07
CA PHE A 591 31.91 9.06 -1.64
C PHE A 591 33.35 9.53 -1.40
N LYS A 592 33.71 10.71 -1.90
CA LYS A 592 34.88 11.45 -1.42
C LYS A 592 34.45 12.32 -0.25
N GLU A 593 34.53 11.77 0.96
CA GLU A 593 34.59 12.42 2.29
C GLU A 593 33.72 11.69 3.31
N VAL A 594 34.23 10.58 3.82
CA VAL A 594 33.86 10.11 5.17
C VAL A 594 35.16 9.84 5.90
N LYS A 595 35.45 10.65 6.93
CA LYS A 595 36.56 10.42 7.85
C LYS A 595 36.31 9.11 8.61
N PRO A 596 37.32 8.24 8.80
CA PRO A 596 37.15 7.05 9.61
C PRO A 596 37.00 7.45 11.08
N VAL A 597 35.81 7.19 11.66
CA VAL A 597 35.64 7.14 13.11
C VAL A 597 36.29 5.84 13.58
N LEU A 598 37.33 5.98 14.39
CA LEU A 598 37.97 4.90 15.15
C LEU A 598 36.94 4.35 16.15
N LEU A 599 36.63 3.06 16.05
CA LEU A 599 36.07 2.28 17.15
C LEU A 599 37.19 1.38 17.65
N TYR A 600 37.80 1.86 18.74
CA TYR A 600 38.69 1.13 19.63
C TYR A 600 37.84 0.24 20.55
N GLU A 601 38.42 -0.90 20.94
CA GLU A 601 38.14 -1.69 22.15
C GLU A 601 36.74 -2.32 22.30
N ASP A 602 36.68 -3.64 22.04
CA ASP A 602 36.04 -4.65 22.92
C ASP A 602 35.91 -6.01 22.20
N ILE A 603 37.05 -6.68 21.96
CA ILE A 603 37.10 -8.15 21.85
C ILE A 603 38.45 -8.60 22.44
N TYR A 604 38.57 -8.49 23.75
CA TYR A 604 39.69 -9.02 24.52
C TYR A 604 39.13 -9.77 25.73
N ASP A 605 38.40 -10.88 25.52
CA ASP A 605 38.00 -11.75 26.66
C ASP A 605 37.50 -13.18 26.35
N VAL A 606 37.88 -13.81 25.21
CA VAL A 606 37.50 -15.24 24.96
C VAL A 606 38.67 -16.13 24.51
N TYR A 607 39.92 -15.73 24.76
CA TYR A 607 41.08 -16.57 24.40
C TYR A 607 42.14 -16.68 25.50
N GLN A 608 41.70 -16.85 26.75
CA GLN A 608 42.53 -17.43 27.80
C GLN A 608 41.73 -18.47 28.61
N THR A 609 41.65 -19.69 28.07
CA THR A 609 41.52 -20.93 28.86
C THR A 609 41.71 -22.12 27.94
N SER A 610 42.92 -22.29 27.45
CA SER A 610 43.46 -23.61 27.14
C SER A 610 44.95 -23.45 26.93
N HIS A 611 45.74 -23.56 28.00
CA HIS A 611 47.01 -24.28 28.02
C HIS A 611 47.37 -24.54 29.50
N ASN A 612 47.50 -25.83 29.81
CA ASN A 612 48.12 -26.46 30.96
C ASN A 612 47.30 -26.55 32.27
N MET A 613 46.82 -27.76 32.58
CA MET A 613 47.47 -28.59 33.61
C MET A 613 47.03 -30.07 33.51
N SER A 614 48.05 -30.94 33.60
CA SER A 614 48.10 -32.37 33.92
C SER A 614 47.29 -33.38 33.10
#